data_AF-A0A841K8W3-F1
#
_entry.id   AF-A0A841K8W3-F1
#
_cell.length_a   1.000
_cell.length_b   1.000
_cell.length_c   1.000
_cell.angle_alpha   90.00
_cell.angle_beta   90.00
_cell.angle_gamma   90.00
#
_symmetry.space_group_name_H-M   'P 1'
#
loop_
_entity.id
_entity.type
_entity.pdbx_description
1 polymer ?
#
loop_
_entity_poly.entity_id
_entity_poly.type
_entity_poly.pdbx_seq_one_letter_code
_entity_poly.pdbx_strand_id
1 'polypeptide(L)'
;MASLLPRLVMMALVVLAGLTAAPPARAAEPPFLPGLSIGFEPPPSMKPATQFSGYVDENAGASIVIVEMPAEAYADIEKGFDAEALSSQGVTVRKRAPFPLGKDIKAFLVEGAQKQGTAVFDKWILVATNGKTTALVTVQAPATTAGYDSATIEKSLKTVAFRPPPGVEEQLASLPFRLGDLAGFRVVRVATGNSVLMTQGPKDVVREAEQPLIIISSGEAAIPGTLEQDRFAKQAFATLPGINNVAIQRIEGRDENGVPMHEIVATADDIRTRHRLFLMQIVRFERSHYLRLVVMAREKQRGDLEKRARAIAAGLSMGS
;
A
#
# COMPACT_ATOMS: atom_id res chain seq x y z
N MET A 1 58.93 -77.78 -15.82
CA MET A 1 57.83 -78.65 -16.29
C MET A 1 56.54 -77.84 -16.25
N ALA A 2 55.69 -78.02 -17.26
CA ALA A 2 54.49 -77.25 -17.64
C ALA A 2 53.57 -76.83 -16.46
N SER A 3 52.73 -75.78 -16.52
CA SER A 3 51.83 -75.39 -17.60
C SER A 3 51.23 -73.97 -17.43
N LEU A 4 51.13 -73.24 -18.56
CA LEU A 4 50.01 -72.43 -19.08
C LEU A 4 49.05 -71.66 -18.13
N LEU A 5 49.03 -70.32 -18.32
CA LEU A 5 47.92 -69.36 -18.09
C LEU A 5 46.61 -69.81 -18.82
N PRO A 6 45.39 -69.28 -18.55
CA PRO A 6 45.12 -67.84 -18.29
C PRO A 6 43.88 -67.47 -17.39
N ARG A 7 43.73 -66.14 -17.16
CA ARG A 7 42.46 -65.35 -17.10
C ARG A 7 41.45 -65.59 -15.95
N LEU A 8 41.25 -64.59 -15.07
CA LEU A 8 40.03 -63.72 -15.01
C LEU A 8 39.98 -62.83 -13.74
N VAL A 9 39.71 -61.54 -13.98
CA VAL A 9 38.79 -60.62 -13.26
C VAL A 9 39.12 -60.05 -11.87
N MET A 10 39.26 -58.73 -11.93
CA MET A 10 39.30 -57.65 -10.94
C MET A 10 38.00 -57.51 -10.14
N MET A 11 38.05 -57.43 -8.80
CA MET A 11 37.06 -56.70 -7.98
C MET A 11 37.50 -56.55 -6.51
N ALA A 12 37.71 -55.31 -6.05
CA ALA A 12 37.47 -54.88 -4.67
C ALA A 12 37.53 -53.35 -4.59
N LEU A 13 36.36 -52.72 -4.72
CA LEU A 13 36.13 -51.29 -4.58
C LEU A 13 35.95 -50.97 -3.08
N VAL A 14 36.82 -50.12 -2.52
CA VAL A 14 36.66 -49.56 -1.18
C VAL A 14 35.67 -48.40 -1.26
N VAL A 15 34.49 -48.56 -0.66
CA VAL A 15 33.50 -47.48 -0.49
C VAL A 15 33.85 -46.72 0.78
N LEU A 16 34.35 -45.48 0.62
CA LEU A 16 34.58 -44.55 1.72
C LEU A 16 33.35 -43.64 1.86
N ALA A 17 32.69 -43.71 3.01
CA ALA A 17 31.54 -42.90 3.38
C ALA A 17 31.92 -41.42 3.52
N GLY A 18 31.44 -40.58 2.60
CA GLY A 18 31.44 -39.13 2.74
C GLY A 18 30.10 -38.64 3.31
N LEU A 19 30.03 -38.45 4.63
CA LEU A 19 28.98 -37.62 5.23
C LEU A 19 29.31 -36.16 4.92
N THR A 20 28.72 -35.62 3.85
CA THR A 20 28.71 -34.18 3.62
C THR A 20 27.65 -33.57 4.54
N ALA A 21 28.11 -32.81 5.54
CA ALA A 21 27.25 -31.94 6.31
C ALA A 21 26.65 -30.88 5.37
N ALA A 22 25.38 -31.03 5.02
CA ALA A 22 24.65 -29.99 4.31
C ALA A 22 24.62 -28.73 5.21
N PRO A 23 24.99 -27.54 4.69
CA PRO A 23 24.79 -26.32 5.45
C PRO A 23 23.31 -26.17 5.80
N PRO A 24 22.97 -25.63 6.97
CA PRO A 24 21.58 -25.38 7.33
C PRO A 24 20.96 -24.51 6.24
N ALA A 25 19.89 -24.99 5.62
CA ALA A 25 19.09 -24.20 4.70
C ALA A 25 18.56 -23.00 5.49
N ARG A 26 19.22 -21.84 5.34
CA ARG A 26 18.61 -20.57 5.69
C ARG A 26 17.34 -20.50 4.85
N ALA A 27 16.18 -20.47 5.52
CA ALA A 27 14.95 -20.06 4.87
C ALA A 27 15.27 -18.76 4.12
N ALA A 28 14.98 -18.73 2.82
CA ALA A 28 15.14 -17.50 2.04
C ALA A 28 14.36 -16.40 2.77
N GLU A 29 14.95 -15.21 2.88
CA GLU A 29 14.18 -14.09 3.40
C GLU A 29 12.96 -13.89 2.49
N PRO A 30 11.75 -13.73 3.06
CA PRO A 30 10.54 -13.53 2.28
C PRO A 30 10.74 -12.40 1.27
N PRO A 31 10.23 -12.51 0.03
CA PRO A 31 10.41 -11.46 -0.95
C PRO A 31 9.70 -10.19 -0.46
N PHE A 32 10.40 -9.07 -0.58
CA PHE A 32 9.84 -7.74 -0.31
C PHE A 32 9.47 -7.09 -1.63
N LEU A 33 8.19 -6.70 -1.78
CA LEU A 33 7.78 -5.91 -2.93
C LEU A 33 8.47 -4.53 -2.91
N PRO A 34 8.75 -3.93 -4.09
CA PRO A 34 9.33 -2.60 -4.17
C PRO A 34 8.55 -1.59 -3.31
N GLY A 35 9.29 -0.81 -2.52
CA GLY A 35 8.73 0.21 -1.63
C GLY A 35 8.13 -0.29 -0.31
N LEU A 36 7.97 -1.61 -0.11
CA LEU A 36 7.42 -2.15 1.15
C LEU A 36 8.49 -2.53 2.17
N SER A 37 8.18 -2.35 3.46
CA SER A 37 8.96 -2.89 4.58
C SER A 37 8.42 -4.23 5.10
N ILE A 38 7.32 -4.73 4.51
CA ILE A 38 6.73 -6.03 4.79
C ILE A 38 7.11 -7.02 3.69
N GLY A 39 7.74 -8.12 4.09
CA GLY A 39 8.07 -9.25 3.24
C GLY A 39 7.03 -10.35 3.41
N PHE A 40 6.72 -11.06 2.33
CA PHE A 40 5.67 -12.08 2.33
C PHE A 40 5.90 -13.11 1.23
N GLU A 41 5.85 -14.41 1.56
CA GLU A 41 5.83 -15.49 0.58
C GLU A 41 4.38 -15.91 0.27
N PRO A 42 3.84 -15.53 -0.90
CA PRO A 42 2.48 -15.90 -1.25
C PRO A 42 2.37 -17.38 -1.62
N PRO A 43 1.13 -17.93 -1.68
CA PRO A 43 0.89 -19.23 -2.29
C PRO A 43 1.51 -19.31 -3.71
N PRO A 44 2.05 -20.47 -4.14
CA PRO A 44 2.89 -20.56 -5.34
C PRO A 44 2.28 -20.08 -6.66
N SER A 45 0.94 -20.06 -6.78
CA SER A 45 0.24 -19.63 -7.99
C SER A 45 0.12 -18.11 -8.15
N MET A 46 0.43 -17.35 -7.09
CA MET A 46 0.26 -15.90 -7.07
C MET A 46 1.48 -15.14 -7.62
N LYS A 47 1.20 -13.98 -8.23
CA LYS A 47 2.20 -13.07 -8.80
C LYS A 47 2.03 -11.67 -8.23
N PRO A 48 3.09 -10.83 -8.19
CA PRO A 48 2.97 -9.43 -7.79
C PRO A 48 1.90 -8.69 -8.60
N ALA A 49 1.04 -7.95 -7.93
CA ALA A 49 0.02 -7.13 -8.57
C ALA A 49 0.60 -5.80 -9.09
N THR A 50 0.05 -5.29 -10.18
CA THR A 50 0.47 -4.00 -10.80
C THR A 50 -0.35 -2.81 -10.31
N GLN A 51 -1.57 -3.05 -9.79
CA GLN A 51 -2.54 -2.02 -9.42
C GLN A 51 -2.60 -1.73 -7.91
N PHE A 52 -2.00 -2.60 -7.10
CA PHE A 52 -1.99 -2.48 -5.64
C PHE A 52 -0.76 -3.17 -5.05
N SER A 53 -0.39 -2.79 -3.83
CA SER A 53 0.69 -3.43 -3.08
C SER A 53 0.26 -4.82 -2.62
N GLY A 54 0.74 -5.86 -3.31
CA GLY A 54 0.45 -7.24 -2.94
C GLY A 54 0.53 -8.21 -4.12
N TYR A 55 -0.30 -9.25 -4.08
CA TYR A 55 -0.27 -10.36 -5.04
C TYR A 55 -1.66 -10.70 -5.57
N VAL A 56 -1.71 -11.29 -6.77
CA VAL A 56 -2.93 -11.74 -7.42
C VAL A 56 -2.71 -13.11 -8.07
N ASP A 57 -3.75 -13.95 -8.01
CA ASP A 57 -3.93 -15.10 -8.90
C ASP A 57 -5.21 -14.86 -9.69
N GLU A 58 -5.05 -14.37 -10.91
CA GLU A 58 -6.16 -14.02 -11.80
C GLU A 58 -6.98 -15.25 -12.19
N ASN A 59 -6.35 -16.43 -12.30
CA ASN A 59 -7.03 -17.67 -12.66
C ASN A 59 -7.93 -18.16 -11.51
N ALA A 60 -7.46 -17.98 -10.28
CA ALA A 60 -8.17 -18.38 -9.07
C ALA A 60 -9.16 -17.32 -8.55
N GLY A 61 -9.09 -16.09 -9.07
CA GLY A 61 -9.84 -14.94 -8.56
C GLY A 61 -9.40 -14.53 -7.14
N ALA A 62 -8.17 -14.88 -6.74
CA ALA A 62 -7.65 -14.65 -5.40
C ALA A 62 -6.69 -13.45 -5.36
N SER A 63 -6.68 -12.72 -4.26
CA SER A 63 -5.77 -11.58 -4.07
C SER A 63 -5.27 -11.45 -2.64
N ILE A 64 -4.09 -10.85 -2.52
CA ILE A 64 -3.46 -10.50 -1.25
C ILE A 64 -3.12 -9.03 -1.32
N VAL A 65 -3.66 -8.23 -0.41
CA VAL A 65 -3.38 -6.80 -0.30
C VAL A 65 -2.58 -6.58 0.97
N ILE A 66 -1.46 -5.87 0.86
CA ILE A 66 -0.57 -5.52 1.95
C ILE A 66 -0.65 -4.01 2.16
N VAL A 67 -1.01 -3.60 3.37
CA VAL A 67 -1.06 -2.19 3.77
C VAL A 67 -0.11 -1.98 4.95
N GLU A 68 0.76 -0.99 4.82
CA GLU A 68 1.66 -0.53 5.87
C GLU A 68 1.08 0.70 6.57
N MET A 69 1.08 0.66 7.90
CA MET A 69 0.57 1.72 8.76
C MET A 69 1.57 2.03 9.87
N PRO A 70 1.46 3.21 10.51
CA PRO A 70 2.24 3.54 11.69
C PRO A 70 2.07 2.51 12.81
N ALA A 71 3.08 2.36 13.68
CA ALA A 71 3.01 1.48 14.86
C ALA A 71 1.76 1.73 15.72
N GLU A 72 1.38 3.01 15.88
CA GLU A 72 0.24 3.44 16.69
C GLU A 72 -1.08 2.84 16.21
N ALA A 73 -1.21 2.55 14.90
CA ALA A 73 -2.44 2.00 14.33
C ALA A 73 -2.77 0.60 14.86
N TYR A 74 -1.78 -0.18 15.31
CA TYR A 74 -2.01 -1.54 15.79
C TYR A 74 -3.00 -1.57 16.95
N ALA A 75 -2.83 -0.70 17.95
CA ALA A 75 -3.69 -0.70 19.14
C ALA A 75 -5.14 -0.32 18.81
N ASP A 76 -5.33 0.59 17.86
CA ASP A 76 -6.66 1.01 17.43
C ASP A 76 -7.35 -0.07 16.58
N ILE A 77 -6.58 -0.73 15.71
CA ILE A 77 -7.09 -1.86 14.92
C ILE A 77 -7.41 -3.03 15.84
N GLU A 78 -6.54 -3.37 16.79
CA GLU A 78 -6.79 -4.45 17.74
C GLU A 78 -8.08 -4.22 18.54
N LYS A 79 -8.37 -2.99 18.94
CA LYS A 79 -9.62 -2.64 19.62
C LYS A 79 -10.82 -2.64 18.67
N GLY A 80 -10.67 -2.11 17.45
CA GLY A 80 -11.75 -1.89 16.50
C GLY A 80 -12.03 -3.02 15.51
N PHE A 81 -11.17 -4.03 15.38
CA PHE A 81 -11.38 -5.21 14.53
C PHE A 81 -12.12 -6.32 15.28
N ASP A 82 -13.24 -5.97 15.92
CA ASP A 82 -14.17 -6.96 16.44
C ASP A 82 -15.15 -7.46 15.36
N ALA A 83 -15.94 -8.47 15.71
CA ALA A 83 -16.88 -9.09 14.79
C ALA A 83 -17.99 -8.13 14.34
N GLU A 84 -18.41 -7.20 15.19
CA GLU A 84 -19.48 -6.26 14.91
C GLU A 84 -19.02 -5.20 13.89
N ALA A 85 -17.85 -4.60 14.13
CA ALA A 85 -17.25 -3.62 13.24
C ALA A 85 -16.98 -4.21 11.85
N LEU A 86 -16.44 -5.43 11.78
CA LEU A 86 -16.19 -6.11 10.50
C LEU A 86 -17.48 -6.54 9.81
N SER A 87 -18.52 -6.93 10.56
CA SER A 87 -19.85 -7.23 10.01
C SER A 87 -20.49 -6.00 9.37
N SER A 88 -20.33 -4.82 9.97
CA SER A 88 -20.77 -3.55 9.36
C SER A 88 -20.09 -3.24 8.02
N GLN A 89 -18.90 -3.81 7.78
CA GLN A 89 -18.16 -3.74 6.51
C GLN A 89 -18.47 -4.92 5.57
N GLY A 90 -19.46 -5.75 5.91
CA GLY A 90 -19.91 -6.90 5.12
C GLY A 90 -19.07 -8.16 5.31
N VAL A 91 -18.16 -8.20 6.30
CA VAL A 91 -17.35 -9.39 6.61
C VAL A 91 -17.98 -10.15 7.78
N THR A 92 -18.41 -11.38 7.51
CA THR A 92 -18.86 -12.31 8.56
C THR A 92 -17.64 -12.97 9.19
N VAL A 93 -17.31 -12.59 10.42
CA VAL A 93 -16.18 -13.17 11.16
C VAL A 93 -16.51 -14.58 11.63
N ARG A 94 -15.64 -15.53 11.29
CA ARG A 94 -15.71 -16.93 11.74
C ARG A 94 -14.79 -17.19 12.93
N LYS A 95 -13.59 -16.60 12.90
CA LYS A 95 -12.57 -16.80 13.95
C LYS A 95 -11.71 -15.55 14.07
N ARG A 96 -11.35 -15.19 15.30
CA ARG A 96 -10.31 -14.22 15.62
C ARG A 96 -9.42 -14.80 16.70
N ALA A 97 -8.13 -14.90 16.44
CA ALA A 97 -7.18 -15.49 17.38
C ALA A 97 -5.81 -14.82 17.32
N PRO A 98 -5.03 -14.83 18.41
CA PRO A 98 -3.60 -14.51 18.35
C PRO A 98 -2.91 -15.38 17.29
N PHE A 99 -2.01 -14.77 16.53
CA PHE A 99 -1.29 -15.44 15.45
C PHE A 99 0.21 -15.34 15.71
N PRO A 100 0.89 -16.42 16.11
CA PRO A 100 2.30 -16.34 16.49
C PRO A 100 3.18 -16.04 15.27
N LEU A 101 3.93 -14.94 15.34
CA LEU A 101 4.93 -14.52 14.36
C LEU A 101 6.19 -14.08 15.12
N GLY A 102 7.36 -14.58 14.70
CA GLY A 102 8.65 -14.17 15.27
C GLY A 102 8.70 -14.15 16.82
N LYS A 103 9.73 -13.51 17.40
CA LYS A 103 9.84 -13.36 18.86
C LYS A 103 9.31 -12.01 19.37
N ASP A 104 9.25 -11.01 18.50
CA ASP A 104 8.91 -9.61 18.84
C ASP A 104 7.81 -9.02 17.94
N ILE A 105 7.04 -9.88 17.26
CA ILE A 105 5.92 -9.46 16.43
C ILE A 105 4.62 -9.79 17.18
N LYS A 106 3.84 -8.76 17.47
CA LYS A 106 2.47 -8.94 17.96
C LYS A 106 1.57 -9.12 16.75
N ALA A 107 0.78 -10.18 16.72
CA ALA A 107 -0.14 -10.40 15.61
C ALA A 107 -1.40 -11.15 16.02
N PHE A 108 -2.47 -10.88 15.29
CA PHE A 108 -3.70 -11.64 15.36
C PHE A 108 -4.26 -11.85 13.95
N LEU A 109 -4.97 -12.95 13.77
CA LEU A 109 -5.61 -13.32 12.52
C LEU A 109 -7.12 -13.30 12.69
N VAL A 110 -7.81 -12.67 11.75
CA VAL A 110 -9.26 -12.77 11.59
C VAL A 110 -9.56 -13.59 10.35
N GLU A 111 -10.33 -14.65 10.51
CA GLU A 111 -10.84 -15.46 9.42
C GLU A 111 -12.34 -15.21 9.29
N GLY A 112 -12.83 -15.08 8.07
CA GLY A 112 -14.22 -14.77 7.82
C GLY A 112 -14.62 -15.02 6.38
N ALA A 113 -15.81 -14.55 6.02
CA ALA A 113 -16.27 -14.55 4.65
C ALA A 113 -17.03 -13.27 4.32
N GLN A 114 -16.99 -12.88 3.06
CA GLN A 114 -17.72 -11.74 2.55
C GLN A 114 -18.52 -12.14 1.32
N LYS A 115 -19.81 -11.79 1.31
CA LYS A 115 -20.64 -11.95 0.13
C LYS A 115 -20.49 -10.71 -0.75
N GLN A 116 -20.16 -10.92 -2.03
CA GLN A 116 -20.08 -9.86 -3.03
C GLN A 116 -20.90 -10.28 -4.25
N GLY A 117 -22.06 -9.63 -4.43
CA GLY A 117 -23.05 -10.09 -5.42
C GLY A 117 -23.53 -11.51 -5.10
N THR A 118 -23.37 -12.43 -6.05
CA THR A 118 -23.70 -13.85 -5.90
C THR A 118 -22.53 -14.69 -5.39
N ALA A 119 -21.31 -14.16 -5.41
CA ALA A 119 -20.11 -14.87 -4.97
C ALA A 119 -19.87 -14.72 -3.47
N VAL A 120 -19.28 -15.75 -2.87
CA VAL A 120 -18.79 -15.74 -1.49
C VAL A 120 -17.28 -15.86 -1.53
N PHE A 121 -16.60 -14.94 -0.86
CA PHE A 121 -15.16 -14.94 -0.71
C PHE A 121 -14.79 -15.31 0.71
N ASP A 122 -13.92 -16.28 0.89
CA ASP A 122 -13.24 -16.48 2.16
C ASP A 122 -12.17 -15.39 2.33
N LYS A 123 -12.02 -14.92 3.56
CA LYS A 123 -11.12 -13.83 3.93
C LYS A 123 -10.26 -14.19 5.12
N TRP A 124 -8.98 -13.84 5.03
CA TRP A 124 -8.02 -13.89 6.12
C TRP A 124 -7.38 -12.53 6.25
N ILE A 125 -7.49 -11.93 7.43
CA ILE A 125 -6.96 -10.60 7.72
C ILE A 125 -5.98 -10.72 8.87
N LEU A 126 -4.70 -10.71 8.52
CA LEU A 126 -3.61 -10.68 9.49
C LEU A 126 -3.27 -9.23 9.81
N VAL A 127 -3.24 -8.92 11.11
CA VAL A 127 -2.71 -7.65 11.62
C VAL A 127 -1.47 -7.98 12.44
N ALA A 128 -0.33 -7.41 12.06
CA ALA A 128 0.95 -7.66 12.71
C ALA A 128 1.70 -6.36 12.98
N THR A 129 2.45 -6.27 14.07
CA THR A 129 3.36 -5.13 14.32
C THR A 129 4.66 -5.57 14.97
N ASN A 130 5.77 -4.93 14.57
CA ASN A 130 7.07 -5.03 15.23
C ASN A 130 7.33 -3.84 16.19
N GLY A 131 6.30 -3.05 16.50
CA GLY A 131 6.41 -1.84 17.33
C GLY A 131 6.88 -0.58 16.58
N LYS A 132 7.27 -0.68 15.29
CA LYS A 132 7.61 0.46 14.42
C LYS A 132 6.66 0.61 13.24
N THR A 133 6.28 -0.52 12.65
CA THR A 133 5.35 -0.62 11.52
C THR A 133 4.22 -1.57 11.88
N THR A 134 3.02 -1.27 11.43
CA THR A 134 1.86 -2.17 11.47
C THR A 134 1.56 -2.65 10.06
N ALA A 135 1.56 -3.97 9.85
CA ALA A 135 1.13 -4.61 8.62
C ALA A 135 -0.33 -5.06 8.73
N LEU A 136 -1.12 -4.75 7.70
CA LEU A 136 -2.43 -5.33 7.47
C LEU A 136 -2.37 -6.12 6.17
N VAL A 137 -2.37 -7.45 6.29
CA VAL A 137 -2.34 -8.38 5.14
C VAL A 137 -3.72 -8.99 5.00
N THR A 138 -4.43 -8.61 3.93
CA THR A 138 -5.76 -9.12 3.62
C THR A 138 -5.67 -10.09 2.46
N VAL A 139 -5.95 -11.36 2.71
CA VAL A 139 -6.10 -12.41 1.71
C VAL A 139 -7.58 -12.62 1.44
N GLN A 140 -7.96 -12.73 0.18
CA GLN A 140 -9.31 -13.14 -0.22
C GLN A 140 -9.25 -14.09 -1.42
N ALA A 141 -10.15 -15.07 -1.42
CA ALA A 141 -10.34 -16.01 -2.53
C ALA A 141 -11.81 -16.44 -2.60
N PRO A 142 -12.36 -16.77 -3.77
CA PRO A 142 -13.68 -17.38 -3.85
C PRO A 142 -13.72 -18.66 -3.02
N ALA A 143 -14.78 -18.85 -2.23
CA ALA A 143 -14.90 -19.99 -1.32
C ALA A 143 -14.92 -21.36 -2.04
N THR A 144 -15.13 -21.35 -3.35
CA THR A 144 -15.13 -22.54 -4.22
C THR A 144 -13.75 -22.87 -4.80
N THR A 145 -12.76 -21.99 -4.64
CA THR A 145 -11.44 -22.14 -5.25
C THR A 145 -10.57 -23.08 -4.42
N ALA A 146 -10.17 -24.20 -5.02
CA ALA A 146 -9.23 -25.13 -4.39
C ALA A 146 -7.81 -24.53 -4.25
N GLY A 147 -7.07 -24.96 -3.22
CA GLY A 147 -5.70 -24.49 -2.97
C GLY A 147 -5.60 -23.21 -2.15
N TYR A 148 -6.73 -22.60 -1.78
CA TYR A 148 -6.81 -21.44 -0.88
C TYR A 148 -7.51 -21.79 0.44
N ASP A 149 -7.21 -22.96 1.00
CA ASP A 149 -7.71 -23.34 2.32
C ASP A 149 -6.97 -22.61 3.46
N SER A 150 -7.55 -22.64 4.66
CA SER A 150 -6.98 -21.93 5.81
C SER A 150 -5.57 -22.41 6.17
N ALA A 151 -5.26 -23.69 6.00
CA ALA A 151 -3.94 -24.23 6.28
C ALA A 151 -2.86 -23.65 5.33
N THR A 152 -3.20 -23.56 4.04
CA THR A 152 -2.33 -22.99 3.02
C THR A 152 -2.12 -21.50 3.25
N ILE A 153 -3.20 -20.76 3.53
CA ILE A 153 -3.11 -19.32 3.81
C ILE A 153 -2.35 -19.03 5.10
N GLU A 154 -2.63 -19.74 6.19
CA GLU A 154 -1.90 -19.60 7.44
C GLU A 154 -0.40 -19.90 7.27
N LYS A 155 -0.04 -20.88 6.43
CA LYS A 155 1.36 -21.16 6.11
C LYS A 155 2.04 -19.97 5.45
N SER A 156 1.41 -19.35 4.45
CA SER A 156 1.94 -18.13 3.83
C SER A 156 1.98 -16.95 4.82
N LEU A 157 0.93 -16.75 5.62
CA LEU A 157 0.89 -15.69 6.64
C LEU A 157 2.00 -15.82 7.70
N LYS A 158 2.47 -17.03 8.00
CA LYS A 158 3.64 -17.26 8.88
C LYS A 158 4.96 -16.74 8.32
N THR A 159 5.03 -16.45 7.02
CA THR A 159 6.22 -15.90 6.38
C THR A 159 6.29 -14.38 6.45
N VAL A 160 5.28 -13.71 7.04
CA VAL A 160 5.33 -12.25 7.20
C VAL A 160 6.57 -11.86 7.99
N ALA A 161 7.41 -11.05 7.36
CA ALA A 161 8.62 -10.51 7.95
C ALA A 161 8.64 -8.99 7.83
N PHE A 162 9.32 -8.35 8.77
CA PHE A 162 9.53 -6.90 8.77
C PHE A 162 11.01 -6.62 8.50
N ARG A 163 11.28 -5.63 7.65
CA ARG A 163 12.58 -4.97 7.55
C ARG A 163 12.44 -3.52 8.00
N PRO A 164 13.53 -2.81 8.32
CA PRO A 164 13.48 -1.36 8.42
C PRO A 164 12.88 -0.79 7.13
N PRO A 165 11.90 0.13 7.19
CA PRO A 165 11.40 0.76 5.98
C PRO A 165 12.54 1.47 5.26
N PRO A 166 12.51 1.52 3.91
CA PRO A 166 13.45 2.35 3.18
C PRO A 166 13.37 3.79 3.72
N GLY A 167 14.51 4.47 3.80
CA GLY A 167 14.56 5.83 4.30
C GLY A 167 13.60 6.73 3.51
N VAL A 168 13.04 7.75 4.15
CA VAL A 168 12.11 8.68 3.47
C VAL A 168 12.72 9.23 2.19
N GLU A 169 14.02 9.54 2.19
CA GLU A 169 14.75 10.01 1.01
C GLU A 169 14.81 8.97 -0.11
N GLU A 170 15.04 7.69 0.20
CA GLU A 170 15.06 6.60 -0.78
C GLU A 170 13.66 6.39 -1.39
N GLN A 171 12.61 6.45 -0.57
CA GLN A 171 11.23 6.36 -1.04
C GLN A 171 10.90 7.54 -1.96
N LEU A 172 11.25 8.76 -1.56
CA LEU A 172 11.08 9.95 -2.41
C LEU A 172 11.90 9.88 -3.69
N ALA A 173 13.09 9.28 -3.65
CA ALA A 173 13.94 9.08 -4.82
C ALA A 173 13.27 8.16 -5.86
N SER A 174 12.43 7.22 -5.43
CA SER A 174 11.71 6.29 -6.30
C SER A 174 10.49 6.88 -7.02
N LEU A 175 10.00 8.05 -6.58
CA LEU A 175 8.84 8.70 -7.19
C LEU A 175 9.16 9.22 -8.60
N PRO A 176 8.18 9.21 -9.53
CA PRO A 176 8.32 9.79 -10.88
C PRO A 176 8.26 11.33 -10.88
N PHE A 177 8.34 11.96 -9.71
CA PHE A 177 8.39 13.40 -9.51
C PHE A 177 9.29 13.75 -8.33
N ARG A 178 9.72 15.01 -8.27
CA ARG A 178 10.54 15.57 -7.19
C ARG A 178 9.76 16.63 -6.43
N LEU A 179 10.01 16.66 -5.13
CA LEU A 179 9.48 17.66 -4.22
C LEU A 179 10.50 18.81 -4.08
N GLY A 180 10.01 20.05 -4.14
CA GLY A 180 10.78 21.24 -3.77
C GLY A 180 10.63 21.57 -2.28
N ASP A 181 10.42 22.86 -1.99
CA ASP A 181 10.08 23.31 -0.63
C ASP A 181 8.74 22.70 -0.18
N LEU A 182 8.74 22.03 0.98
CA LEU A 182 7.55 21.43 1.59
C LEU A 182 6.70 22.45 2.35
N ALA A 183 7.14 23.72 2.42
CA ALA A 183 6.45 24.82 3.07
C ALA A 183 6.00 24.48 4.49
N GLY A 184 6.84 23.82 5.29
CA GLY A 184 6.54 23.44 6.67
C GLY A 184 5.66 22.19 6.85
N PHE A 185 5.36 21.48 5.77
CA PHE A 185 4.83 20.11 5.84
C PHE A 185 5.97 19.10 6.02
N ARG A 186 5.66 17.97 6.64
CA ARG A 186 6.55 16.80 6.70
C ARG A 186 5.92 15.63 5.95
N VAL A 187 6.77 14.80 5.36
CA VAL A 187 6.34 13.55 4.73
C VAL A 187 5.88 12.57 5.81
N VAL A 188 4.71 11.97 5.58
CA VAL A 188 4.17 10.89 6.42
C VAL A 188 4.52 9.54 5.81
N ARG A 189 4.28 9.38 4.50
CA ARG A 189 4.59 8.17 3.74
C ARG A 189 4.55 8.41 2.24
N VAL A 190 5.26 7.57 1.49
CA VAL A 190 5.03 7.33 0.07
C VAL A 190 3.97 6.23 -0.08
N ALA A 191 3.04 6.38 -1.02
CA ALA A 191 1.98 5.41 -1.29
C ALA A 191 1.94 5.04 -2.78
N THR A 192 1.79 3.74 -3.06
CA THR A 192 1.62 3.16 -4.40
C THR A 192 2.73 3.53 -5.39
N GLY A 193 3.92 3.92 -4.90
CA GLY A 193 5.08 4.30 -5.74
C GLY A 193 4.90 5.56 -6.60
N ASN A 194 3.75 6.23 -6.53
CA ASN A 194 3.41 7.38 -7.37
C ASN A 194 2.76 8.53 -6.59
N SER A 195 2.73 8.44 -5.25
CA SER A 195 2.14 9.48 -4.43
C SER A 195 2.85 9.64 -3.09
N VAL A 196 2.79 10.84 -2.53
CA VAL A 196 3.28 11.17 -1.20
C VAL A 196 2.17 11.81 -0.39
N LEU A 197 2.03 11.37 0.84
CA LEU A 197 1.18 11.99 1.84
C LEU A 197 2.07 12.81 2.77
N MET A 198 1.67 14.07 2.98
CA MET A 198 2.34 15.01 3.85
C MET A 198 1.35 15.63 4.83
N THR A 199 1.86 16.12 5.96
CA THR A 199 1.03 16.74 6.97
C THR A 199 1.74 17.85 7.73
N GLN A 200 0.95 18.71 8.38
CA GLN A 200 1.42 19.67 9.37
C GLN A 200 0.81 19.31 10.73
N GLY A 201 1.50 18.46 11.46
CA GLY A 201 1.08 18.00 12.79
C GLY A 201 1.90 16.78 13.24
N PRO A 202 1.81 16.38 14.51
CA PRO A 202 2.62 15.29 15.04
C PRO A 202 2.10 13.90 14.67
N LYS A 203 0.87 13.74 14.17
CA LYS A 203 0.28 12.41 13.94
C LYS A 203 0.65 11.84 12.57
N ASP A 204 0.97 10.56 12.51
CA ASP A 204 1.23 9.85 11.24
C ASP A 204 0.00 9.10 10.72
N VAL A 205 -1.01 8.96 11.57
CA VAL A 205 -2.31 8.40 11.22
C VAL A 205 -3.21 9.51 10.69
N VAL A 206 -3.71 9.35 9.47
CA VAL A 206 -4.70 10.26 8.88
C VAL A 206 -6.07 9.98 9.50
N ARG A 207 -6.62 10.98 10.19
CA ARG A 207 -7.94 10.94 10.82
C ARG A 207 -8.70 12.21 10.50
N GLU A 208 -9.79 12.08 9.74
CA GLU A 208 -10.84 13.10 9.54
C GLU A 208 -10.34 14.56 9.52
N ALA A 209 -9.24 14.80 8.77
CA ALA A 209 -8.52 16.07 8.67
C ALA A 209 -8.22 16.78 10.02
N GLU A 210 -7.91 16.04 11.08
CA GLU A 210 -7.52 16.59 12.41
C GLU A 210 -6.33 17.55 12.34
N GLN A 211 -5.44 17.31 11.38
CA GLN A 211 -4.32 18.15 11.01
C GLN A 211 -4.33 18.37 9.49
N PRO A 212 -3.82 19.50 8.98
CA PRO A 212 -3.73 19.73 7.54
C PRO A 212 -2.97 18.61 6.82
N LEU A 213 -3.53 18.16 5.70
CA LEU A 213 -3.00 17.10 4.86
C LEU A 213 -2.76 17.62 3.46
N ILE A 214 -1.65 17.19 2.86
CA ILE A 214 -1.39 17.36 1.43
C ILE A 214 -1.09 15.99 0.84
N ILE A 215 -1.78 15.64 -0.24
CA ILE A 215 -1.49 14.46 -1.05
C ILE A 215 -1.00 14.96 -2.40
N ILE A 216 0.16 14.49 -2.83
CA ILE A 216 0.69 14.75 -4.18
C ILE A 216 0.79 13.41 -4.88
N SER A 217 0.21 13.31 -6.07
CA SER A 217 0.19 12.09 -6.87
C SER A 217 0.48 12.39 -8.34
N SER A 218 1.13 11.47 -9.02
CA SER A 218 1.31 11.49 -10.47
C SER A 218 0.44 10.45 -11.17
N GLY A 219 -0.06 10.77 -12.36
CA GLY A 219 -0.65 9.80 -13.27
C GLY A 219 -0.12 9.94 -14.69
N GLU A 220 -0.09 8.83 -15.42
CA GLU A 220 0.31 8.79 -16.82
C GLU A 220 -0.92 9.01 -17.70
N ALA A 221 -1.07 10.23 -18.20
CA ALA A 221 -2.11 10.61 -19.15
C ALA A 221 -1.72 11.93 -19.83
N ALA A 222 -1.81 11.96 -21.17
CA ALA A 222 -1.78 13.21 -21.92
C ALA A 222 -3.19 13.79 -21.95
N ILE A 223 -3.37 15.00 -21.40
CA ILE A 223 -4.67 15.69 -21.35
C ILE A 223 -4.52 17.04 -22.07
N PRO A 224 -4.67 17.05 -23.39
CA PRO A 224 -4.43 18.24 -24.20
C PRO A 224 -5.61 19.21 -24.15
N GLY A 225 -5.31 20.51 -24.11
CA GLY A 225 -6.31 21.56 -24.28
C GLY A 225 -7.09 21.90 -23.01
N THR A 226 -7.41 23.18 -22.88
CA THR A 226 -7.96 23.78 -21.65
C THR A 226 -9.31 23.19 -21.23
N LEU A 227 -10.16 22.83 -22.20
CA LEU A 227 -11.48 22.26 -21.92
C LEU A 227 -11.41 20.83 -21.38
N GLU A 228 -10.51 20.00 -21.90
CA GLU A 228 -10.31 18.63 -21.41
C GLU A 228 -9.66 18.63 -20.03
N GLN A 229 -8.69 19.53 -19.83
CA GLN A 229 -8.04 19.78 -18.54
C GLN A 229 -9.04 20.21 -17.47
N ASP A 230 -9.95 21.14 -17.78
CA ASP A 230 -11.02 21.56 -16.86
C ASP A 230 -11.97 20.41 -16.49
N ARG A 231 -12.39 19.61 -17.48
CA ARG A 231 -13.23 18.43 -17.24
C ARG A 231 -12.53 17.41 -16.36
N PHE A 232 -11.28 17.10 -16.67
CA PHE A 232 -10.46 16.17 -15.90
C PHE A 232 -10.32 16.63 -14.45
N ALA A 233 -9.96 17.90 -14.22
CA ALA A 233 -9.77 18.42 -12.88
C ALA A 233 -11.07 18.37 -12.06
N LYS A 234 -12.22 18.70 -12.64
CA LYS A 234 -13.54 18.59 -12.00
C LYS A 234 -13.91 17.14 -11.69
N GLN A 235 -13.70 16.22 -12.63
CA GLN A 235 -13.96 14.79 -12.44
C GLN A 235 -13.08 14.22 -11.32
N ALA A 236 -11.78 14.49 -11.35
CA ALA A 236 -10.85 14.07 -10.31
C ALA A 236 -11.23 14.65 -8.94
N PHE A 237 -11.66 15.92 -8.87
CA PHE A 237 -12.11 16.53 -7.63
C PHE A 237 -13.36 15.86 -7.06
N ALA A 238 -14.30 15.47 -7.93
CA ALA A 238 -15.53 14.80 -7.53
C ALA A 238 -15.31 13.38 -6.95
N THR A 239 -14.15 12.76 -7.17
CA THR A 239 -13.82 11.43 -6.62
C THR A 239 -13.20 11.46 -5.23
N LEU A 240 -13.02 12.65 -4.62
CA LEU A 240 -12.48 12.74 -3.26
C LEU A 240 -13.38 11.98 -2.28
N PRO A 241 -12.84 10.99 -1.54
CA PRO A 241 -13.64 10.16 -0.65
C PRO A 241 -13.94 10.88 0.67
N GLY A 242 -14.98 10.42 1.37
CA GLY A 242 -15.25 10.82 2.75
C GLY A 242 -15.83 12.23 2.94
N ILE A 243 -16.23 12.90 1.87
CA ILE A 243 -16.82 14.25 1.91
C ILE A 243 -18.24 14.26 1.35
N ASN A 244 -19.05 15.21 1.82
CA ASN A 244 -20.35 15.55 1.22
C ASN A 244 -20.57 17.07 1.25
N ASN A 245 -21.69 17.55 0.71
CA ASN A 245 -22.07 18.97 0.70
C ASN A 245 -20.98 19.91 0.13
N VAL A 246 -20.35 19.48 -0.97
CA VAL A 246 -19.28 20.22 -1.63
C VAL A 246 -19.82 21.54 -2.18
N ALA A 247 -19.22 22.65 -1.74
CA ALA A 247 -19.48 24.00 -2.22
C ALA A 247 -18.19 24.56 -2.83
N ILE A 248 -18.16 24.60 -4.16
CA ILE A 248 -17.05 25.17 -4.93
C ILE A 248 -17.04 26.68 -4.72
N GLN A 249 -15.89 27.22 -4.29
CA GLN A 249 -15.67 28.65 -4.09
C GLN A 249 -15.00 29.28 -5.30
N ARG A 250 -14.07 28.54 -5.94
CA ARG A 250 -13.28 29.05 -7.07
C ARG A 250 -12.80 27.91 -7.95
N ILE A 251 -12.81 28.16 -9.26
CA ILE A 251 -12.21 27.30 -10.28
C ILE A 251 -11.39 28.21 -11.20
N GLU A 252 -10.11 27.92 -11.38
CA GLU A 252 -9.22 28.72 -12.22
C GLU A 252 -8.27 27.83 -13.02
N GLY A 253 -8.26 28.01 -14.34
CA GLY A 253 -7.16 27.56 -15.18
C GLY A 253 -6.08 28.65 -15.23
N ARG A 254 -4.82 28.27 -15.10
CA ARG A 254 -3.67 29.17 -15.25
C ARG A 254 -2.59 28.48 -16.07
N ASP A 255 -1.71 29.27 -16.67
CA ASP A 255 -0.47 28.78 -17.24
C ASP A 255 0.68 29.34 -16.42
N GLU A 256 1.60 28.48 -16.00
CA GLU A 256 2.78 28.89 -15.27
C GLU A 256 4.01 28.34 -15.98
N ASN A 257 4.75 29.22 -16.66
CA ASN A 257 5.93 28.90 -17.45
C ASN A 257 5.69 27.83 -18.54
N GLY A 258 4.53 27.87 -19.20
CA GLY A 258 4.16 26.91 -20.25
C GLY A 258 3.66 25.57 -19.73
N VAL A 259 3.41 25.45 -18.42
CA VAL A 259 2.75 24.30 -17.80
C VAL A 259 1.33 24.71 -17.41
N PRO A 260 0.30 24.18 -18.10
CA PRO A 260 -1.08 24.42 -17.73
C PRO A 260 -1.37 23.85 -16.34
N MET A 261 -2.04 24.65 -15.51
CA MET A 261 -2.51 24.28 -14.19
C MET A 261 -4.01 24.53 -14.06
N HIS A 262 -4.68 23.71 -13.27
CA HIS A 262 -6.08 23.91 -12.93
C HIS A 262 -6.28 23.80 -11.42
N GLU A 263 -6.82 24.85 -10.84
CA GLU A 263 -7.03 24.99 -9.42
C GLU A 263 -8.52 24.98 -9.09
N ILE A 264 -8.92 24.18 -8.10
CA ILE A 264 -10.26 24.18 -7.51
C ILE A 264 -10.11 24.43 -6.02
N VAL A 265 -10.82 25.42 -5.50
CA VAL A 265 -10.99 25.66 -4.07
C VAL A 265 -12.44 25.48 -3.69
N ALA A 266 -12.68 24.69 -2.66
CA ALA A 266 -14.01 24.38 -2.19
C ALA A 266 -14.05 24.24 -0.66
N THR A 267 -15.27 24.17 -0.15
CA THR A 267 -15.55 23.68 1.19
C THR A 267 -16.45 22.46 1.10
N ALA A 268 -16.41 21.59 2.10
CA ALA A 268 -17.25 20.39 2.17
C ALA A 268 -17.45 20.02 3.64
N ASP A 269 -18.32 19.07 3.93
CA ASP A 269 -18.40 18.48 5.27
C ASP A 269 -17.77 17.08 5.26
N ASP A 270 -17.02 16.77 6.33
CA ASP A 270 -16.55 15.41 6.58
C ASP A 270 -17.73 14.49 6.89
N ILE A 271 -17.82 13.35 6.21
CA ILE A 271 -19.00 12.46 6.31
C ILE A 271 -19.17 11.86 7.72
N ARG A 272 -18.07 11.65 8.45
CA ARG A 272 -18.06 10.99 9.76
C ARG A 272 -18.28 11.98 10.89
N THR A 273 -17.53 13.08 10.87
CA THR A 273 -17.45 14.04 11.97
C THR A 273 -18.33 15.27 11.75
N ARG A 274 -18.84 15.48 10.54
CA ARG A 274 -19.61 16.67 10.13
C ARG A 274 -18.85 17.99 10.27
N HIS A 275 -17.53 17.94 10.47
CA HIS A 275 -16.73 19.15 10.49
C HIS A 275 -16.63 19.76 9.10
N ARG A 276 -16.70 21.09 9.06
CA ARG A 276 -16.48 21.84 7.84
C ARG A 276 -15.00 21.76 7.44
N LEU A 277 -14.77 21.38 6.21
CA LEU A 277 -13.45 21.19 5.60
C LEU A 277 -13.17 22.30 4.58
N PHE A 278 -11.92 22.72 4.56
CA PHE A 278 -11.31 23.41 3.44
C PHE A 278 -10.66 22.38 2.51
N LEU A 279 -10.94 22.51 1.22
CA LEU A 279 -10.40 21.67 0.16
C LEU A 279 -9.75 22.54 -0.91
N MET A 280 -8.58 22.12 -1.37
CA MET A 280 -7.94 22.71 -2.54
C MET A 280 -7.34 21.61 -3.39
N GLN A 281 -7.50 21.71 -4.70
CA GLN A 281 -6.82 20.87 -5.67
C GLN A 281 -6.06 21.74 -6.65
N ILE A 282 -4.84 21.34 -6.99
CA ILE A 282 -4.08 21.87 -8.12
C ILE A 282 -3.69 20.68 -8.99
N VAL A 283 -4.07 20.71 -10.27
CA VAL A 283 -3.59 19.75 -11.28
C VAL A 283 -2.63 20.49 -12.21
N ARG A 284 -1.39 20.01 -12.32
CA ARG A 284 -0.40 20.42 -13.33
C ARG A 284 -0.44 19.42 -14.48
N PHE A 285 -0.65 19.90 -15.70
CA PHE A 285 -0.73 19.07 -16.90
C PHE A 285 0.60 19.10 -17.63
N GLU A 286 1.32 17.97 -17.60
CA GLU A 286 2.56 17.77 -18.35
C GLU A 286 2.24 17.09 -19.70
N ARG A 287 3.25 16.89 -20.55
CA ARG A 287 3.04 16.37 -21.92
C ARG A 287 2.41 14.97 -21.99
N SER A 288 2.81 14.08 -21.09
CA SER A 288 2.35 12.69 -21.04
C SER A 288 1.88 12.25 -19.65
N HIS A 289 1.92 13.17 -18.68
CA HIS A 289 1.65 12.91 -17.29
C HIS A 289 0.86 14.08 -16.69
N TYR A 290 0.32 13.90 -15.51
CA TYR A 290 -0.15 15.01 -14.67
C TYR A 290 0.34 14.84 -13.24
N LEU A 291 0.55 15.97 -12.57
CA LEU A 291 0.75 16.02 -11.12
C LEU A 291 -0.49 16.61 -10.47
N ARG A 292 -1.01 15.95 -9.45
CA ARG A 292 -2.19 16.39 -8.71
C ARG A 292 -1.83 16.57 -7.25
N LEU A 293 -2.00 17.79 -6.76
CA LEU A 293 -1.89 18.15 -5.35
C LEU A 293 -3.30 18.35 -4.79
N VAL A 294 -3.62 17.70 -3.68
CA VAL A 294 -4.86 17.87 -2.93
C VAL A 294 -4.53 18.29 -1.50
N VAL A 295 -5.13 19.38 -1.04
CA VAL A 295 -5.08 19.87 0.33
C VAL A 295 -6.42 19.59 1.00
N MET A 296 -6.36 19.08 2.22
CA MET A 296 -7.53 18.93 3.08
C MET A 296 -7.17 19.38 4.50
N ALA A 297 -8.00 20.25 5.06
CA ALA A 297 -7.88 20.69 6.45
C ALA A 297 -9.27 21.03 6.99
N ARG A 298 -9.45 21.10 8.31
CA ARG A 298 -10.64 21.75 8.86
C ARG A 298 -10.65 23.21 8.42
N GLU A 299 -11.82 23.77 8.12
CA GLU A 299 -11.90 25.13 7.59
C GLU A 299 -11.26 26.16 8.52
N LYS A 300 -11.39 25.97 9.84
CA LYS A 300 -10.72 26.80 10.86
C LYS A 300 -9.18 26.79 10.79
N GLN A 301 -8.58 25.79 10.14
CA GLN A 301 -7.14 25.65 9.93
C GLN A 301 -6.69 26.16 8.55
N ARG A 302 -7.59 26.75 7.74
CA ARG A 302 -7.29 27.21 6.37
C ARG A 302 -6.09 28.16 6.32
N GLY A 303 -6.03 29.14 7.23
CA GLY A 303 -4.87 30.05 7.37
C GLY A 303 -4.26 30.50 6.04
N ASP A 304 -2.97 30.25 5.88
CA ASP A 304 -2.19 30.52 4.67
C ASP A 304 -2.02 29.28 3.75
N LEU A 305 -2.80 28.22 3.96
CA LEU A 305 -2.65 26.94 3.26
C LEU A 305 -2.76 27.06 1.74
N GLU A 306 -3.60 27.96 1.22
CA GLU A 306 -3.67 28.19 -0.23
C GLU A 306 -2.35 28.69 -0.80
N LYS A 307 -1.71 29.66 -0.13
CA LYS A 307 -0.44 30.22 -0.57
C LYS A 307 0.65 29.16 -0.53
N ARG A 308 0.71 28.38 0.55
CA ARG A 308 1.70 27.32 0.73
C ARG A 308 1.50 26.17 -0.25
N ALA A 309 0.26 25.78 -0.52
CA ALA A 309 -0.06 24.76 -1.51
C ALA A 309 0.35 25.17 -2.93
N ARG A 310 0.17 26.44 -3.31
CA ARG A 310 0.69 26.96 -4.58
C ARG A 310 2.22 26.93 -4.63
N ALA A 311 2.90 27.32 -3.56
CA ALA A 311 4.36 27.26 -3.49
C ALA A 311 4.88 25.83 -3.65
N ILE A 312 4.27 24.86 -2.96
CA ILE A 312 4.59 23.44 -3.11
C ILE A 312 4.33 23.00 -4.55
N ALA A 313 3.15 23.30 -5.11
CA ALA A 313 2.80 22.91 -6.47
C ALA A 313 3.77 23.48 -7.51
N ALA A 314 4.17 24.74 -7.38
CA ALA A 314 5.14 25.40 -8.27
C ALA A 314 6.51 24.72 -8.23
N GLY A 315 6.94 24.25 -7.05
CA GLY A 315 8.21 23.54 -6.84
C GLY A 315 8.22 22.07 -7.29
N LEU A 316 7.12 21.52 -7.78
CA LEU A 316 7.09 20.16 -8.31
C LEU A 316 7.71 20.07 -9.70
N SER A 317 8.45 19.00 -9.94
CA SER A 317 9.00 18.64 -11.25
C SER A 317 8.91 17.14 -11.48
N MET A 318 8.90 16.72 -12.74
CA MET A 318 8.99 15.30 -13.08
C MET A 318 10.39 14.76 -12.77
N GLY A 319 10.46 13.50 -12.34
CA GLY A 319 11.72 12.79 -12.18
C GLY A 319 12.37 12.50 -13.53
N SER A 320 13.69 12.69 -13.61
CA SER A 320 14.52 12.31 -14.76
C SER A 320 14.74 10.81 -14.84
#